data_AF-A0A4R6M9E7-F1
#
_entry.id   AF-A0A4R6M9E7-F1
#
_cell.length_a   1.000
_cell.length_b   1.000
_cell.length_c   1.000
_cell.angle_alpha   90.00
_cell.angle_beta   90.00
_cell.angle_gamma   90.00
#
_symmetry.space_group_name_H-M   'P 1'
#
loop_
_entity.id
_entity.type
_entity.pdbx_description
1 polymer ?
#
loop_
_entity_poly.entity_id
_entity_poly.type
_entity_poly.pdbx_seq_one_letter_code
_entity_poly.pdbx_strand_id
1 'polypeptide(L)'
;MTIKVAINGYGRIGRNTLRALYESGKRDQIQVVAINDLGDSKINAHLTKYDTVHGRFNADVNFDEEALYINEDKILTLSERDPAALPWADLDVDVVFECTGFFTTKETASAHLSAGAKKVIISAPGKEVDATVVYGVNQEVLTSDMTVISNASCTTNCLAPIAKPLNDQLGIVSGLMTTIHAYTNDQKLSDVYHQDLYRARAAAMNMIPTKTGAAAAVGLVVPELAGKFDGMAVRVPTVNVSLVDLTFQAPRETTAEEVNKIIEDAIAADATLAEVLCVNHEPLVSSDFNHSTYTSNFDATQTRVQGTLVKVMAWYDNEWGFSNRMLDNAIALMNAK
;
A
#
# COMPACT_ATOMS: atom_id res chain seq x y z
N MET A 1 -2.67 18.06 17.37
CA MET A 1 -2.88 16.94 18.31
C MET A 1 -2.23 15.74 17.67
N THR A 2 -1.38 15.00 18.38
CA THR A 2 -0.67 13.84 17.83
C THR A 2 -1.63 12.65 17.81
N ILE A 3 -1.77 12.00 16.65
CA ILE A 3 -2.63 10.84 16.42
C ILE A 3 -1.98 9.62 17.05
N LYS A 4 -2.64 8.99 18.01
CA LYS A 4 -2.17 7.75 18.64
C LYS A 4 -2.57 6.55 17.81
N VAL A 5 -1.56 5.81 17.33
CA VAL A 5 -1.74 4.67 16.45
C VAL A 5 -1.33 3.38 17.16
N ALA A 6 -2.10 2.32 16.96
CA ALA A 6 -1.65 0.96 17.25
C ALA A 6 -1.50 0.16 15.95
N ILE A 7 -0.51 -0.74 15.89
CA ILE A 7 -0.29 -1.64 14.74
C ILE A 7 -0.71 -3.05 15.14
N ASN A 8 -1.71 -3.62 14.47
CA ASN A 8 -2.08 -5.02 14.62
C ASN A 8 -1.46 -5.85 13.48
N GLY A 9 -0.60 -6.81 13.81
CA GLY A 9 0.16 -7.59 12.83
C GLY A 9 1.47 -6.90 12.47
N TYR A 10 2.58 -7.38 13.03
CA TYR A 10 3.89 -6.78 12.88
C TYR A 10 4.75 -7.49 11.82
N GLY A 11 4.10 -7.82 10.69
CA GLY A 11 4.72 -8.38 9.49
C GLY A 11 5.49 -7.36 8.65
N ARG A 12 5.61 -7.59 7.34
CA ARG A 12 6.34 -6.67 6.45
C ARG A 12 5.73 -5.26 6.43
N ILE A 13 4.40 -5.14 6.25
CA ILE A 13 3.73 -3.84 6.22
C ILE A 13 3.75 -3.15 7.59
N GLY A 14 3.46 -3.87 8.69
CA GLY A 14 3.50 -3.29 10.04
C GLY A 14 4.88 -2.71 10.40
N ARG A 15 5.96 -3.48 10.15
CA ARG A 15 7.34 -3.00 10.39
C ARG A 15 7.73 -1.85 9.47
N ASN A 16 7.41 -1.93 8.18
CA ASN A 16 7.74 -0.86 7.24
C ASN A 16 6.94 0.41 7.52
N THR A 17 5.70 0.30 8.02
CA THR A 17 4.91 1.47 8.46
C THR A 17 5.53 2.14 9.68
N LEU A 18 6.03 1.35 10.65
CA LEU A 18 6.81 1.92 11.75
C LEU A 18 8.08 2.60 11.23
N ARG A 19 8.89 1.93 10.41
CA ARG A 19 10.13 2.54 9.87
C ARG A 19 9.84 3.82 9.08
N ALA A 20 8.83 3.79 8.21
CA ALA A 20 8.41 4.95 7.42
C ALA A 20 8.00 6.13 8.32
N LEU A 21 7.38 5.90 9.48
CA LEU A 21 7.06 6.98 10.42
C LEU A 21 8.32 7.74 10.87
N TYR A 22 9.41 7.03 11.17
CA TYR A 22 10.65 7.64 11.63
C TYR A 22 11.45 8.30 10.51
N GLU A 23 11.33 7.80 9.29
CA GLU A 23 12.08 8.29 8.14
C GLU A 23 11.36 9.43 7.39
N SER A 24 10.03 9.50 7.47
CA SER A 24 9.22 10.49 6.74
C SER A 24 9.04 11.83 7.47
N GLY A 25 9.52 11.97 8.70
CA GLY A 25 9.36 13.18 9.50
C GLY A 25 7.95 13.39 10.08
N LYS A 26 7.06 12.39 10.04
CA LYS A 26 5.66 12.47 10.50
C LYS A 26 5.46 12.19 12.01
N ARG A 27 6.54 12.08 12.78
CA ARG A 27 6.51 11.76 14.23
C ARG A 27 5.86 12.85 15.10
N ASP A 28 5.79 14.08 14.61
CA ASP A 28 5.07 15.16 15.26
C ASP A 28 3.55 15.00 15.14
N GLN A 29 3.09 14.36 14.07
CA GLN A 29 1.68 14.13 13.74
C GLN A 29 1.18 12.77 14.21
N ILE A 30 2.00 11.73 14.18
CA ILE A 30 1.64 10.35 14.53
C ILE A 30 2.58 9.79 15.59
N GLN A 31 2.01 9.14 16.60
CA GLN A 31 2.73 8.36 17.61
C GLN A 31 2.22 6.92 17.60
N VAL A 32 3.11 5.95 17.39
CA VAL A 32 2.76 4.53 17.59
C VAL A 32 2.88 4.20 19.07
N VAL A 33 1.76 3.86 19.72
CA VAL A 33 1.70 3.59 21.17
C VAL A 33 1.76 2.10 21.50
N ALA A 34 1.33 1.25 20.56
CA ALA A 34 1.34 -0.21 20.74
C ALA A 34 1.49 -0.97 19.42
N ILE A 35 2.06 -2.16 19.52
CA ILE A 35 2.16 -3.17 18.47
C ILE A 35 1.62 -4.47 19.03
N ASN A 36 0.61 -5.05 18.38
CA ASN A 36 0.15 -6.41 18.66
C ASN A 36 0.71 -7.38 17.63
N ASP A 37 1.45 -8.39 18.08
CA ASP A 37 1.91 -9.50 17.25
C ASP A 37 2.09 -10.78 18.11
N LEU A 38 1.92 -11.95 17.50
CA LEU A 38 2.05 -13.21 18.22
C LEU A 38 3.52 -13.61 18.50
N GLY A 39 4.48 -12.79 18.04
CA GLY A 39 5.91 -12.94 18.31
C GLY A 39 6.41 -12.19 19.56
N ASP A 40 7.54 -12.66 20.10
CA ASP A 40 8.27 -12.04 21.21
C ASP A 40 8.86 -10.66 20.79
N SER A 41 8.83 -9.68 21.70
CA SER A 41 9.41 -8.34 21.54
C SER A 41 10.86 -8.37 21.06
N LYS A 42 11.65 -9.36 21.52
CA LYS A 42 13.03 -9.58 21.06
C LYS A 42 13.13 -9.83 19.56
N ILE A 43 12.23 -10.68 19.04
CA ILE A 43 12.19 -11.02 17.61
C ILE A 43 11.72 -9.80 16.82
N ASN A 44 10.70 -9.11 17.32
CA ASN A 44 10.19 -7.88 16.72
C ASN A 44 11.27 -6.79 16.64
N ALA A 45 12.07 -6.60 17.70
CA ALA A 45 13.19 -5.68 17.71
C ALA A 45 14.26 -6.06 16.68
N HIS A 46 14.63 -7.34 16.62
CA HIS A 46 15.60 -7.84 15.65
C HIS A 46 15.14 -7.56 14.20
N LEU A 47 13.90 -7.94 13.86
CA LEU A 47 13.33 -7.73 12.53
C LEU A 47 13.03 -6.25 12.23
N THR A 48 12.83 -5.43 13.26
CA THR A 48 12.73 -3.97 13.10
C THR A 48 14.10 -3.37 12.80
N LYS A 49 15.19 -3.87 13.39
CA LYS A 49 16.54 -3.36 13.16
C LYS A 49 17.14 -3.83 11.84
N TYR A 50 16.87 -5.08 11.43
CA TYR A 50 17.49 -5.72 10.26
C TYR A 50 16.43 -6.19 9.28
N ASP A 51 16.44 -5.66 8.05
CA ASP A 51 15.62 -6.15 6.94
C ASP A 51 16.48 -6.34 5.69
N THR A 52 16.19 -7.38 4.91
CA THR A 52 16.95 -7.72 3.69
C THR A 52 16.73 -6.73 2.56
N VAL A 53 15.53 -6.14 2.47
CA VAL A 53 15.11 -5.25 1.38
C VAL A 53 15.45 -3.80 1.70
N HIS A 54 15.11 -3.35 2.90
CA HIS A 54 15.25 -1.97 3.35
C HIS A 54 16.48 -1.76 4.23
N GLY A 55 17.36 -2.76 4.33
CA GLY A 55 18.60 -2.68 5.07
C GLY A 55 18.43 -2.52 6.59
N ARG A 56 19.45 -1.92 7.21
CA ARG A 56 19.47 -1.65 8.65
C ARG A 56 18.69 -0.38 8.95
N PHE A 57 17.79 -0.44 9.92
CA PHE A 57 17.02 0.72 10.33
C PHE A 57 17.92 1.76 11.01
N ASN A 58 17.84 3.00 10.53
CA ASN A 58 18.63 4.14 11.01
C ASN A 58 18.04 4.79 12.27
N ALA A 59 17.80 3.97 13.29
CA ALA A 59 17.37 4.37 14.62
C ALA A 59 18.03 3.45 15.66
N ASP A 60 18.14 3.89 16.90
CA ASP A 60 18.46 2.97 17.99
C ASP A 60 17.25 2.07 18.25
N VAL A 61 17.46 0.75 18.36
CA VAL A 61 16.37 -0.23 18.52
C VAL A 61 16.72 -1.13 19.69
N ASN A 62 15.98 -0.97 20.78
CA ASN A 62 16.12 -1.76 22.00
C ASN A 62 14.76 -2.39 22.37
N PHE A 63 14.76 -3.33 23.32
CA PHE A 63 13.54 -3.98 23.80
C PHE A 63 13.71 -4.44 25.25
N ASP A 64 12.57 -4.61 25.92
CA ASP A 64 12.44 -5.40 27.14
C ASP A 64 11.25 -6.36 26.99
N GLU A 65 10.79 -6.97 28.09
CA GLU A 65 9.69 -7.94 28.06
C GLU A 65 8.32 -7.31 27.71
N GLU A 66 8.17 -5.99 27.87
CA GLU A 66 6.89 -5.28 27.72
C GLU A 66 6.84 -4.39 26.47
N ALA A 67 7.99 -3.95 25.97
CA ALA A 67 8.04 -2.90 24.96
C ALA A 67 9.21 -3.00 23.98
N LEU A 68 8.97 -2.41 22.81
CA LEU A 68 9.97 -2.04 21.82
C LEU A 68 10.33 -0.57 22.02
N TYR A 69 11.62 -0.25 21.99
CA TYR A 69 12.13 1.12 22.08
C TYR A 69 12.78 1.51 20.77
N ILE A 70 12.35 2.62 20.19
CA ILE A 70 12.96 3.19 18.99
C ILE A 70 13.43 4.60 19.31
N ASN A 71 14.74 4.80 19.37
CA ASN A 71 15.33 5.98 20.00
C ASN A 71 14.77 6.14 21.43
N GLU A 72 14.11 7.28 21.70
CA GLU A 72 13.51 7.61 23.00
C GLU A 72 12.06 7.08 23.15
N ASP A 73 11.44 6.58 22.08
CA ASP A 73 10.01 6.27 22.05
C ASP A 73 9.77 4.85 22.58
N LYS A 74 8.95 4.72 23.64
CA LYS A 74 8.45 3.43 24.15
C LYS A 74 7.17 3.02 23.42
N ILE A 75 7.18 1.83 22.84
CA ILE A 75 6.04 1.24 22.14
C ILE A 75 5.68 -0.08 22.82
N LEU A 76 4.48 -0.20 23.37
CA LEU A 76 4.06 -1.42 24.06
C LEU A 76 3.94 -2.59 23.07
N THR A 77 4.45 -3.76 23.44
CA THR A 77 4.29 -4.99 22.67
C THR A 77 3.23 -5.87 23.32
N LEU A 78 2.22 -6.24 22.55
CA LEU A 78 1.10 -7.07 22.96
C LEU A 78 1.11 -8.38 22.16
N SER A 79 0.53 -9.42 22.74
CA SER A 79 0.43 -10.74 22.10
C SER A 79 -0.96 -11.34 22.33
N GLU A 80 -1.95 -10.72 21.69
CA GLU A 80 -3.36 -11.13 21.78
C GLU A 80 -3.88 -11.57 20.41
N ARG A 81 -4.61 -12.68 20.39
CA ARG A 81 -5.19 -13.27 19.18
C ARG A 81 -6.56 -12.68 18.84
N ASP A 82 -7.35 -12.33 19.85
CA ASP A 82 -8.67 -11.72 19.70
C ASP A 82 -8.56 -10.19 19.69
N PRO A 83 -8.80 -9.51 18.56
CA PRO A 83 -8.73 -8.06 18.49
C PRO A 83 -9.65 -7.33 19.48
N ALA A 84 -10.73 -7.95 19.92
CA ALA A 84 -11.67 -7.37 20.87
C ALA A 84 -11.16 -7.38 22.32
N ALA A 85 -10.15 -8.21 22.63
CA ALA A 85 -9.52 -8.28 23.96
C ALA A 85 -8.34 -7.30 24.12
N LEU A 86 -7.97 -6.60 23.06
CA LEU A 86 -6.86 -5.64 23.09
C LEU A 86 -7.22 -4.38 23.89
N PRO A 87 -6.27 -3.79 24.64
CA PRO A 87 -6.54 -2.67 25.56
C PRO A 87 -6.53 -1.31 24.84
N TRP A 88 -7.21 -1.18 23.69
CA TRP A 88 -7.17 0.06 22.89
C TRP A 88 -7.80 1.26 23.60
N ALA A 89 -8.86 1.03 24.38
CA ALA A 89 -9.46 2.06 25.24
C ALA A 89 -8.45 2.61 26.26
N ASP A 90 -7.75 1.73 26.97
CA ASP A 90 -6.78 2.10 28.02
C ASP A 90 -5.58 2.86 27.45
N LEU A 91 -5.24 2.57 26.19
CA LEU A 91 -4.14 3.20 25.47
C LEU A 91 -4.58 4.46 24.69
N ASP A 92 -5.87 4.81 24.70
CA ASP A 92 -6.46 5.95 23.97
C ASP A 92 -6.06 5.93 22.49
N VAL A 93 -6.24 4.77 21.83
CA VAL A 93 -5.88 4.59 20.42
C VAL A 93 -6.88 5.31 19.51
N ASP A 94 -6.38 6.23 18.69
CA ASP A 94 -7.19 6.90 17.67
C ASP A 94 -7.38 6.00 16.45
N VAL A 95 -6.30 5.41 15.95
CA VAL A 95 -6.33 4.61 14.71
C VAL A 95 -5.59 3.29 14.92
N VAL A 96 -6.21 2.18 14.54
CA VAL A 96 -5.51 0.89 14.38
C VAL A 96 -5.12 0.69 12.92
N PHE A 97 -3.84 0.41 12.68
CA PHE A 97 -3.38 -0.16 11.42
C PHE A 97 -3.54 -1.68 11.46
N GLU A 98 -4.55 -2.18 10.77
CA GLU A 98 -4.83 -3.61 10.64
C GLU A 98 -3.96 -4.18 9.51
N CYS A 99 -2.80 -4.73 9.91
CA CYS A 99 -1.72 -5.20 9.06
C CYS A 99 -1.54 -6.73 9.07
N THR A 100 -2.48 -7.49 9.66
CA THR A 100 -2.40 -8.95 9.71
C THR A 100 -2.75 -9.61 8.38
N GLY A 101 -3.61 -8.96 7.59
CA GLY A 101 -4.22 -9.52 6.38
C GLY A 101 -5.36 -10.51 6.65
N PHE A 102 -5.75 -10.74 7.92
CA PHE A 102 -6.86 -11.62 8.28
C PHE A 102 -8.17 -10.84 8.42
N PHE A 103 -8.17 -9.71 9.13
CA PHE A 103 -9.38 -8.93 9.41
C PHE A 103 -9.68 -7.91 8.30
N THR A 104 -10.08 -8.41 7.13
CA THR A 104 -10.21 -7.62 5.88
C THR A 104 -11.64 -7.17 5.55
N THR A 105 -12.57 -7.27 6.50
CA THR A 105 -13.95 -6.78 6.35
C THR A 105 -14.28 -5.78 7.44
N LYS A 106 -15.26 -4.89 7.21
CA LYS A 106 -15.72 -3.98 8.27
C LYS A 106 -16.17 -4.73 9.52
N GLU A 107 -16.94 -5.80 9.36
CA GLU A 107 -17.41 -6.64 10.47
C GLU A 107 -16.23 -7.16 11.32
N THR A 108 -15.27 -7.83 10.68
CA THR A 108 -14.13 -8.44 11.38
C THR A 108 -13.20 -7.39 11.99
N ALA A 109 -12.99 -6.26 11.32
CA ALA A 109 -12.11 -5.19 11.80
C ALA A 109 -12.76 -4.37 12.92
N SER A 110 -14.10 -4.35 13.02
CA SER A 110 -14.84 -3.65 14.08
C SER A 110 -14.61 -4.24 15.47
N ALA A 111 -13.98 -5.42 15.58
CA ALA A 111 -13.48 -5.93 16.86
C ALA A 111 -12.49 -4.94 17.52
N HIS A 112 -11.66 -4.24 16.74
CA HIS A 112 -10.79 -3.17 17.27
C HIS A 112 -11.58 -1.97 17.81
N LEU A 113 -12.69 -1.61 17.17
CA LEU A 113 -13.57 -0.53 17.65
C LEU A 113 -14.22 -0.94 18.98
N SER A 114 -14.63 -2.20 19.10
CA SER A 114 -15.20 -2.77 20.33
C SER A 114 -14.18 -2.77 21.48
N ALA A 115 -12.90 -2.95 21.17
CA ALA A 115 -11.77 -2.83 22.10
C ALA A 115 -11.42 -1.37 22.48
N GLY A 116 -12.04 -0.38 21.82
CA GLY A 116 -11.95 1.04 22.17
C GLY A 116 -11.12 1.92 21.24
N ALA A 117 -10.63 1.39 20.11
CA ALA A 117 -10.02 2.24 19.08
C ALA A 117 -11.09 3.10 18.39
N LYS A 118 -10.75 4.34 17.99
CA LYS A 118 -11.72 5.23 17.34
C LYS A 118 -11.96 4.88 15.87
N LYS A 119 -10.89 4.50 15.14
CA LYS A 119 -10.92 4.15 13.71
C LYS A 119 -9.96 3.01 13.37
N VAL A 120 -10.15 2.38 12.22
CA VAL A 120 -9.31 1.29 11.69
C VAL A 120 -8.98 1.52 10.22
N ILE A 121 -7.72 1.32 9.85
CA ILE A 121 -7.23 1.31 8.47
C ILE A 121 -6.71 -0.09 8.14
N ILE A 122 -7.36 -0.75 7.19
CA ILE A 122 -6.96 -2.09 6.72
C ILE A 122 -5.84 -1.96 5.67
N SER A 123 -4.73 -2.66 5.88
CA SER A 123 -3.54 -2.63 5.01
C SER A 123 -3.65 -3.54 3.78
N ALA A 124 -4.86 -3.83 3.33
CA ALA A 124 -5.20 -4.73 2.23
C ALA A 124 -6.58 -4.34 1.66
N PRO A 125 -6.97 -4.88 0.47
CA PRO A 125 -8.31 -4.68 -0.06
C PRO A 125 -9.38 -5.09 0.95
N GLY A 126 -10.15 -4.11 1.41
CA GLY A 126 -11.25 -4.30 2.35
C GLY A 126 -12.55 -4.68 1.64
N LYS A 127 -13.45 -5.35 2.37
CA LYS A 127 -14.83 -5.60 1.94
C LYS A 127 -15.81 -4.92 2.87
N GLU A 128 -16.85 -4.32 2.30
CA GLU A 128 -17.94 -3.67 3.04
C GLU A 128 -17.43 -2.59 4.03
N VAL A 129 -16.27 -2.02 3.73
CA VAL A 129 -15.65 -0.90 4.45
C VAL A 129 -16.31 0.42 4.06
N ASP A 130 -16.15 1.44 4.90
CA ASP A 130 -16.74 2.76 4.68
C ASP A 130 -16.20 3.42 3.40
N ALA A 131 -14.89 3.28 3.16
CA ALA A 131 -14.25 3.72 1.93
C ALA A 131 -13.02 2.86 1.63
N THR A 132 -12.74 2.69 0.34
CA THR A 132 -11.40 2.33 -0.15
C THR A 132 -10.72 3.61 -0.58
N VAL A 133 -9.53 3.88 -0.04
CA VAL A 133 -8.84 5.15 -0.24
C VAL A 133 -7.46 4.93 -0.83
N VAL A 134 -7.18 5.64 -1.92
CA VAL A 134 -5.84 5.85 -2.46
C VAL A 134 -5.53 7.34 -2.28
N TYR A 135 -4.59 7.63 -1.40
CA TYR A 135 -4.14 8.99 -1.14
C TYR A 135 -3.49 9.58 -2.41
N GLY A 136 -3.77 10.86 -2.69
CA GLY A 136 -3.45 11.53 -3.95
C GLY A 136 -4.45 11.27 -5.08
N VAL A 137 -5.55 10.55 -4.81
CA VAL A 137 -6.58 10.23 -5.81
C VAL A 137 -7.98 10.53 -5.33
N ASN A 138 -8.38 10.00 -4.16
CA ASN A 138 -9.76 10.11 -3.67
C ASN A 138 -9.87 10.32 -2.15
N GLN A 139 -8.82 10.75 -1.46
CA GLN A 139 -8.83 10.97 0.00
C GLN A 139 -9.89 11.97 0.47
N GLU A 140 -10.37 12.85 -0.40
CA GLU A 140 -11.43 13.82 -0.13
C GLU A 140 -12.81 13.19 0.12
N VAL A 141 -13.01 11.90 -0.20
CA VAL A 141 -14.25 11.18 0.14
C VAL A 141 -14.37 10.88 1.63
N LEU A 142 -13.28 11.01 2.39
CA LEU A 142 -13.24 10.72 3.81
C LEU A 142 -14.11 11.71 4.59
N THR A 143 -14.99 11.15 5.44
CA THR A 143 -15.83 11.91 6.37
C THR A 143 -15.54 11.52 7.81
N SER A 144 -15.86 12.41 8.76
CA SER A 144 -15.55 12.20 10.18
C SER A 144 -16.24 10.98 10.80
N ASP A 145 -17.39 10.55 10.26
CA ASP A 145 -18.15 9.37 10.70
C ASP A 145 -17.61 8.03 10.18
N MET A 146 -16.68 8.03 9.21
CA MET A 146 -16.05 6.79 8.75
C MET A 146 -15.17 6.19 9.86
N THR A 147 -15.34 4.90 10.10
CA THR A 147 -14.69 4.17 11.20
C THR A 147 -13.76 3.07 10.70
N VAL A 148 -14.07 2.42 9.59
CA VAL A 148 -13.23 1.37 8.99
C VAL A 148 -13.03 1.66 7.52
N ILE A 149 -11.80 1.97 7.14
CA ILE A 149 -11.42 2.19 5.74
C ILE A 149 -10.38 1.17 5.28
N SER A 150 -10.24 1.01 3.97
CA SER A 150 -9.18 0.22 3.35
C SER A 150 -8.16 1.14 2.67
N ASN A 151 -6.88 0.89 2.90
CA ASN A 151 -5.77 1.50 2.15
C ASN A 151 -5.59 0.89 0.75
N ALA A 152 -6.60 0.16 0.24
CA ALA A 152 -6.56 -0.63 -0.99
C ALA A 152 -5.39 -1.66 -1.00
N SER A 153 -4.80 -1.90 -2.16
CA SER A 153 -3.57 -2.69 -2.33
C SER A 153 -2.43 -1.83 -2.84
N CYS A 154 -1.18 -2.29 -2.71
CA CYS A 154 -0.02 -1.64 -3.29
C CYS A 154 -0.15 -1.45 -4.81
N THR A 155 -0.68 -2.45 -5.54
CA THR A 155 -0.91 -2.34 -6.98
C THR A 155 -2.01 -1.31 -7.32
N THR A 156 -3.08 -1.23 -6.54
CA THR A 156 -4.13 -0.21 -6.74
C THR A 156 -3.60 1.19 -6.47
N ASN A 157 -2.77 1.36 -5.43
CA ASN A 157 -2.09 2.63 -5.12
C ASN A 157 -1.08 3.04 -6.21
N CYS A 158 -0.57 2.10 -6.99
CA CYS A 158 0.27 2.40 -8.16
C CYS A 158 -0.57 2.77 -9.39
N LEU A 159 -1.62 1.99 -9.68
CA LEU A 159 -2.41 2.16 -10.90
C LEU A 159 -3.35 3.38 -10.85
N ALA A 160 -4.00 3.66 -9.72
CA ALA A 160 -5.00 4.72 -9.65
C ALA A 160 -4.44 6.14 -9.92
N PRO A 161 -3.26 6.54 -9.39
CA PRO A 161 -2.65 7.84 -9.67
C PRO A 161 -2.33 8.09 -11.14
N ILE A 162 -2.09 7.05 -11.95
CA ILE A 162 -1.88 7.20 -13.40
C ILE A 162 -3.19 7.05 -14.18
N ALA A 163 -4.10 6.19 -13.73
CA ALA A 163 -5.34 5.92 -14.44
C ALA A 163 -6.32 7.10 -14.39
N LYS A 164 -6.37 7.82 -13.25
CA LYS A 164 -7.27 8.97 -13.09
C LYS A 164 -6.93 10.11 -14.06
N PRO A 165 -5.71 10.67 -14.10
CA PRO A 165 -5.38 11.74 -15.05
C PRO A 165 -5.55 11.33 -16.52
N LEU A 166 -5.17 10.09 -16.87
CA LEU A 166 -5.36 9.57 -18.23
C LEU A 166 -6.85 9.47 -18.59
N ASN A 167 -7.70 9.01 -17.69
CA ASN A 167 -9.13 8.99 -17.91
C ASN A 167 -9.73 10.40 -18.02
N ASP A 168 -9.30 11.32 -17.17
CA ASP A 168 -9.85 12.67 -17.11
C ASP A 168 -9.52 13.48 -18.38
N GLN A 169 -8.32 13.30 -18.96
CA GLN A 169 -7.86 14.09 -20.10
C GLN A 169 -7.99 13.39 -21.46
N LEU A 170 -7.69 12.08 -21.53
CA LEU A 170 -7.71 11.31 -22.77
C LEU A 170 -8.96 10.43 -22.89
N GLY A 171 -9.46 9.95 -21.75
CA GLY A 171 -10.55 8.98 -21.67
C GLY A 171 -10.04 7.55 -21.81
N ILE A 172 -10.65 6.65 -21.05
CA ILE A 172 -10.38 5.20 -21.12
C ILE A 172 -11.69 4.50 -21.49
N VAL A 173 -11.69 3.73 -22.58
CA VAL A 173 -12.82 2.90 -23.01
C VAL A 173 -12.81 1.57 -22.25
N SER A 174 -11.68 0.88 -22.30
CA SER A 174 -11.41 -0.38 -21.61
C SER A 174 -9.92 -0.62 -21.50
N GLY A 175 -9.47 -1.40 -20.53
CA GLY A 175 -8.05 -1.76 -20.41
C GLY A 175 -7.80 -3.08 -19.70
N LEU A 176 -6.62 -3.63 -19.98
CA LEU A 176 -6.08 -4.82 -19.34
C LEU A 176 -4.78 -4.46 -18.63
N MET A 177 -4.70 -4.86 -17.37
CA MET A 177 -3.53 -4.66 -16.54
C MET A 177 -2.83 -5.99 -16.25
N THR A 178 -1.52 -6.03 -16.45
CA THR A 178 -0.67 -7.09 -15.90
C THR A 178 0.27 -6.47 -14.88
N THR A 179 0.24 -6.95 -13.65
CA THR A 179 1.29 -6.59 -12.68
C THR A 179 2.35 -7.67 -12.66
N ILE A 180 3.60 -7.26 -12.92
CA ILE A 180 4.77 -8.10 -12.72
C ILE A 180 5.26 -7.77 -11.32
N HIS A 181 4.98 -8.66 -10.38
CA HIS A 181 5.04 -8.33 -8.97
C HIS A 181 6.15 -9.14 -8.29
N ALA A 182 6.94 -8.48 -7.44
CA ALA A 182 7.86 -9.15 -6.53
C ALA A 182 7.13 -10.22 -5.72
N TYR A 183 7.81 -11.29 -5.34
CA TYR A 183 7.17 -12.29 -4.49
C TYR A 183 6.88 -11.71 -3.11
N THR A 184 5.87 -12.27 -2.46
CA THR A 184 5.43 -11.90 -1.11
C THR A 184 5.52 -13.13 -0.21
N ASN A 185 5.29 -12.96 1.10
CA ASN A 185 5.26 -14.08 2.06
C ASN A 185 4.18 -15.14 1.75
N ASP A 186 3.21 -14.82 0.90
CA ASP A 186 2.18 -15.75 0.49
C ASP A 186 2.70 -16.79 -0.53
N GLN A 187 3.75 -16.45 -1.29
CA GLN A 187 4.45 -17.41 -2.14
C GLN A 187 5.44 -18.26 -1.31
N LYS A 188 5.72 -19.47 -1.75
CA LYS A 188 6.47 -20.47 -0.97
C LYS A 188 7.91 -20.59 -1.45
N LEU A 189 8.86 -20.74 -0.53
CA LEU A 189 10.27 -20.94 -0.86
C LEU A 189 10.54 -22.27 -1.57
N SER A 190 9.70 -23.28 -1.30
CA SER A 190 9.77 -24.61 -1.90
C SER A 190 8.37 -25.10 -2.21
N ASP A 191 8.27 -26.15 -3.03
CA ASP A 191 7.00 -26.74 -3.39
C ASP A 191 6.30 -27.32 -2.14
N VAL A 192 5.16 -26.73 -1.74
CA VAL A 192 4.42 -27.13 -0.53
C VAL A 192 2.91 -26.97 -0.72
N TYR A 193 2.11 -27.53 0.21
CA TYR A 193 0.65 -27.41 0.16
C TYR A 193 0.20 -25.95 0.12
N HIS A 194 -0.68 -25.64 -0.84
CA HIS A 194 -1.36 -24.36 -0.97
C HIS A 194 -2.68 -24.56 -1.75
N GLN A 195 -3.73 -23.80 -1.42
CA GLN A 195 -5.04 -23.92 -2.09
C GLN A 195 -4.99 -23.46 -3.57
N ASP A 196 -4.21 -22.42 -3.84
CA ASP A 196 -3.83 -22.04 -5.21
C ASP A 196 -2.58 -22.83 -5.62
N LEU A 197 -2.75 -23.79 -6.56
CA LEU A 197 -1.68 -24.66 -7.04
C LEU A 197 -0.54 -23.92 -7.74
N TYR A 198 -0.78 -22.73 -8.29
CA TYR A 198 0.31 -21.92 -8.86
C TYR A 198 1.22 -21.41 -7.73
N ARG A 199 0.64 -20.95 -6.62
CA ARG A 199 1.37 -20.45 -5.44
C ARG A 199 1.98 -21.56 -4.57
N ALA A 200 1.64 -22.82 -4.85
CA ALA A 200 2.27 -23.99 -4.24
C ALA A 200 3.72 -24.20 -4.71
N ARG A 201 4.17 -23.53 -5.78
CA ARG A 201 5.48 -23.74 -6.41
C ARG A 201 6.54 -22.78 -5.87
N ALA A 202 7.81 -23.22 -5.87
CA ALA A 202 8.95 -22.46 -5.38
C ALA A 202 9.09 -21.07 -6.03
N ALA A 203 8.92 -20.00 -5.25
CA ALA A 203 8.82 -18.61 -5.68
C ALA A 203 10.10 -18.09 -6.35
N ALA A 204 11.26 -18.47 -5.82
CA ALA A 204 12.56 -17.97 -6.29
C ALA A 204 12.98 -18.55 -7.65
N MET A 205 12.21 -19.49 -8.21
CA MET A 205 12.57 -20.21 -9.44
C MET A 205 11.50 -20.10 -10.54
N ASN A 206 10.37 -19.45 -10.26
CA ASN A 206 9.21 -19.46 -11.15
C ASN A 206 8.64 -18.06 -11.39
N MET A 207 8.11 -17.87 -12.60
CA MET A 207 7.12 -16.84 -12.88
C MET A 207 5.74 -17.44 -12.64
N ILE A 208 5.01 -16.95 -11.63
CA ILE A 208 3.78 -17.59 -11.14
C ILE A 208 2.56 -16.74 -11.52
N PRO A 209 1.73 -17.17 -12.49
CA PRO A 209 0.47 -16.51 -12.80
C PRO A 209 -0.47 -16.56 -11.59
N THR A 210 -1.18 -15.47 -11.32
CA THR A 210 -2.20 -15.45 -10.28
C THR A 210 -3.25 -14.38 -10.57
N LYS A 211 -4.43 -14.56 -9.96
CA LYS A 211 -5.51 -13.57 -10.03
C LYS A 211 -5.12 -12.33 -9.21
N THR A 212 -5.57 -11.17 -9.67
CA THR A 212 -5.46 -9.91 -8.92
C THR A 212 -6.78 -9.16 -9.01
N GLY A 213 -7.25 -8.62 -7.88
CA GLY A 213 -8.40 -7.71 -7.85
C GLY A 213 -8.01 -6.24 -8.06
N ALA A 214 -6.71 -5.93 -8.17
CA ALA A 214 -6.23 -4.56 -8.09
C ALA A 214 -6.72 -3.66 -9.23
N ALA A 215 -6.83 -4.19 -10.44
CA ALA A 215 -7.37 -3.48 -11.61
C ALA A 215 -8.85 -3.14 -11.41
N ALA A 216 -9.67 -4.13 -11.05
CA ALA A 216 -11.09 -3.91 -10.79
C ALA A 216 -11.31 -2.96 -9.60
N ALA A 217 -10.45 -3.01 -8.59
CA ALA A 217 -10.51 -2.12 -7.42
C ALA A 217 -10.26 -0.65 -7.75
N VAL A 218 -9.67 -0.32 -8.91
CA VAL A 218 -9.58 1.09 -9.36
C VAL A 218 -10.98 1.70 -9.49
N GLY A 219 -11.99 0.92 -9.89
CA GLY A 219 -13.37 1.40 -9.94
C GLY A 219 -13.97 1.80 -8.59
N LEU A 220 -13.38 1.38 -7.47
CA LEU A 220 -13.80 1.79 -6.13
C LEU A 220 -13.25 3.17 -5.74
N VAL A 221 -12.12 3.57 -6.35
CA VAL A 221 -11.42 4.83 -6.05
C VAL A 221 -11.60 5.88 -7.14
N VAL A 222 -11.86 5.45 -8.38
CA VAL A 222 -12.19 6.29 -9.54
C VAL A 222 -13.45 5.70 -10.18
N PRO A 223 -14.65 6.11 -9.72
CA PRO A 223 -15.92 5.50 -10.12
C PRO A 223 -16.17 5.48 -11.64
N GLU A 224 -15.64 6.45 -12.38
CA GLU A 224 -15.73 6.54 -13.85
C GLU A 224 -15.00 5.40 -14.57
N LEU A 225 -14.13 4.68 -13.85
CA LEU A 225 -13.38 3.52 -14.33
C LEU A 225 -13.99 2.18 -13.88
N ALA A 226 -15.11 2.20 -13.15
CA ALA A 226 -15.80 0.99 -12.73
C ALA A 226 -16.18 0.11 -13.93
N GLY A 227 -15.72 -1.14 -13.90
CA GLY A 227 -15.96 -2.12 -14.97
C GLY A 227 -15.14 -1.93 -16.24
N LYS A 228 -14.25 -0.92 -16.31
CA LYS A 228 -13.41 -0.68 -17.49
C LYS A 228 -12.08 -1.45 -17.49
N PHE A 229 -11.64 -1.91 -16.32
CA PHE A 229 -10.40 -2.66 -16.19
C PHE A 229 -10.62 -4.10 -15.73
N ASP A 230 -9.83 -4.98 -16.31
CA ASP A 230 -9.56 -6.32 -15.79
C ASP A 230 -8.05 -6.57 -15.80
N GLY A 231 -7.58 -7.63 -15.16
CA GLY A 231 -6.16 -7.90 -15.13
C GLY A 231 -5.72 -9.18 -14.46
N MET A 232 -4.43 -9.43 -14.57
CA MET A 232 -3.77 -10.55 -13.92
C MET A 232 -2.44 -10.11 -13.28
N ALA A 233 -1.85 -11.01 -12.51
CA ALA A 233 -0.53 -10.82 -11.95
C ALA A 233 0.38 -11.97 -12.34
N VAL A 234 1.67 -11.68 -12.46
CA VAL A 234 2.74 -12.67 -12.52
C VAL A 234 3.69 -12.37 -11.37
N ARG A 235 3.83 -13.29 -10.41
CA ARG A 235 4.86 -13.17 -9.37
C ARG A 235 6.19 -13.57 -9.97
N VAL A 236 7.23 -12.76 -9.76
CA VAL A 236 8.57 -13.02 -10.30
C VAL A 236 9.61 -13.15 -9.17
N PRO A 237 10.78 -13.77 -9.44
CA PRO A 237 11.85 -13.97 -8.46
C PRO A 237 12.59 -12.70 -8.00
N THR A 238 11.92 -11.57 -7.87
CA THR A 238 12.44 -10.35 -7.25
C THR A 238 11.88 -10.20 -5.84
N VAL A 239 12.71 -9.75 -4.90
CA VAL A 239 12.35 -9.65 -3.47
C VAL A 239 11.51 -8.42 -3.15
N ASN A 240 11.64 -7.36 -3.95
CA ASN A 240 10.89 -6.13 -3.82
C ASN A 240 10.85 -5.39 -5.16
N VAL A 241 10.03 -4.35 -5.21
CA VAL A 241 9.66 -3.55 -6.36
C VAL A 241 8.92 -4.36 -7.40
N SER A 242 7.77 -3.82 -7.75
CA SER A 242 6.83 -4.38 -8.72
C SER A 242 6.58 -3.34 -9.80
N LEU A 243 5.96 -3.78 -10.89
CA LEU A 243 5.51 -2.87 -11.93
C LEU A 243 4.09 -3.21 -12.38
N VAL A 244 3.39 -2.17 -12.80
CA VAL A 244 2.11 -2.25 -13.50
C VAL A 244 2.39 -2.03 -14.98
N ASP A 245 1.91 -2.94 -15.83
CA ASP A 245 1.76 -2.75 -17.27
C ASP A 245 0.26 -2.61 -17.56
N LEU A 246 -0.17 -1.40 -17.93
CA LEU A 246 -1.54 -1.12 -18.33
C LEU A 246 -1.58 -0.92 -19.85
N THR A 247 -2.38 -1.74 -20.53
CA THR A 247 -2.76 -1.50 -21.93
C THR A 247 -4.23 -1.11 -21.98
N PHE A 248 -4.55 0.02 -22.60
CA PHE A 248 -5.92 0.52 -22.69
C PHE A 248 -6.27 1.08 -24.07
N GLN A 249 -7.56 1.11 -24.33
CA GLN A 249 -8.17 1.66 -25.52
C GLN A 249 -8.59 3.11 -25.25
N ALA A 250 -7.97 4.07 -25.95
CA ALA A 250 -8.41 5.46 -25.97
C ALA A 250 -9.58 5.64 -26.95
N PRO A 251 -10.45 6.65 -26.76
CA PRO A 251 -11.60 6.91 -27.65
C PRO A 251 -11.19 7.55 -28.99
N ARG A 252 -9.95 8.03 -29.11
CA ARG A 252 -9.38 8.66 -30.29
C ARG A 252 -7.89 8.34 -30.42
N GLU A 253 -7.32 8.68 -31.57
CA GLU A 253 -5.86 8.59 -31.76
C GLU A 253 -5.14 9.57 -30.83
N THR A 254 -3.95 9.17 -30.38
CA THR A 254 -3.10 9.90 -29.44
C THR A 254 -1.63 9.62 -29.76
N THR A 255 -0.70 10.26 -29.06
CA THR A 255 0.74 9.95 -29.14
C THR A 255 1.34 9.66 -27.77
N ALA A 256 2.56 9.12 -27.74
CA ALA A 256 3.27 8.85 -26.50
C ALA A 256 3.60 10.17 -25.76
N GLU A 257 3.91 11.23 -26.50
CA GLU A 257 4.18 12.56 -25.98
C GLU A 257 2.95 13.15 -25.30
N GLU A 258 1.76 13.01 -25.90
CA GLU A 258 0.50 13.45 -25.29
C GLU A 258 0.22 12.71 -23.98
N VAL A 259 0.37 11.38 -23.99
CA VAL A 259 0.14 10.53 -22.80
C VAL A 259 1.10 10.91 -21.66
N ASN A 260 2.39 11.06 -21.95
CA ASN A 260 3.38 11.45 -20.96
C ASN A 260 3.10 12.87 -20.42
N LYS A 261 2.75 13.81 -21.30
CA LYS A 261 2.42 15.18 -20.93
C LYS A 261 1.21 15.28 -20.01
N ILE A 262 0.17 14.45 -20.21
CA ILE A 262 -1.00 14.40 -19.32
C ILE A 262 -0.57 14.08 -17.88
N ILE A 263 0.35 13.14 -17.69
CA ILE A 263 0.85 12.77 -16.37
C ILE A 263 1.69 13.90 -15.76
N GLU A 264 2.62 14.47 -16.53
CA GLU A 264 3.45 15.60 -16.08
C GLU A 264 2.59 16.82 -15.67
N ASP A 265 1.61 17.18 -16.49
CA ASP A 265 0.71 18.30 -16.23
C ASP A 265 -0.17 18.03 -15.00
N ALA A 266 -0.61 16.79 -14.78
CA ALA A 266 -1.39 16.42 -13.61
C ALA A 266 -0.59 16.55 -12.31
N ILE A 267 0.67 16.08 -12.31
CA ILE A 267 1.58 16.24 -11.16
C ILE A 267 1.85 17.73 -10.89
N ALA A 268 2.06 18.53 -11.94
CA ALA A 268 2.30 19.96 -11.79
C ALA A 268 1.07 20.73 -11.26
N ALA A 269 -0.14 20.24 -11.53
CA ALA A 269 -1.39 20.88 -11.13
C ALA A 269 -1.88 20.50 -9.72
N ASP A 270 -1.46 19.34 -9.19
CA ASP A 270 -1.94 18.80 -7.92
C ASP A 270 -0.79 18.42 -6.99
N ALA A 271 -0.61 19.22 -5.94
CA ALA A 271 0.45 19.03 -4.96
C ALA A 271 0.31 17.71 -4.18
N THR A 272 -0.91 17.22 -3.93
CA THR A 272 -1.13 15.95 -3.22
C THR A 272 -0.86 14.76 -4.14
N LEU A 273 -1.21 14.86 -5.44
CA LEU A 273 -0.81 13.85 -6.42
C LEU A 273 0.73 13.80 -6.56
N ALA A 274 1.40 14.95 -6.54
CA ALA A 274 2.86 15.04 -6.60
C ALA A 274 3.58 14.39 -5.40
N GLU A 275 2.91 14.18 -4.27
CA GLU A 275 3.47 13.43 -3.12
C GLU A 275 3.51 11.91 -3.36
N VAL A 276 2.70 11.39 -4.30
CA VAL A 276 2.52 9.95 -4.50
C VAL A 276 2.91 9.46 -5.89
N LEU A 277 2.96 10.35 -6.87
CA LEU A 277 3.26 10.06 -8.27
C LEU A 277 4.46 10.88 -8.75
N CYS A 278 5.45 10.21 -9.35
CA CYS A 278 6.56 10.84 -10.05
C CYS A 278 6.72 10.28 -11.47
N VAL A 279 7.53 10.96 -12.30
CA VAL A 279 7.85 10.53 -13.66
C VAL A 279 9.33 10.17 -13.75
N ASN A 280 9.60 8.99 -14.30
CA ASN A 280 10.92 8.53 -14.68
C ASN A 280 11.16 8.74 -16.19
N HIS A 281 12.29 9.36 -16.52
CA HIS A 281 12.80 9.51 -17.90
C HIS A 281 14.12 8.78 -18.13
N GLU A 282 14.66 8.13 -17.10
CA GLU A 282 15.96 7.48 -17.13
C GLU A 282 15.82 5.96 -17.41
N PRO A 283 16.85 5.32 -17.98
CA PRO A 283 16.84 3.87 -18.24
C PRO A 283 17.11 3.07 -16.95
N LEU A 284 16.16 3.13 -16.01
CA LEU A 284 16.22 2.48 -14.70
C LEU A 284 15.60 1.07 -14.71
N VAL A 285 15.93 0.28 -13.69
CA VAL A 285 15.39 -1.06 -13.45
C VAL A 285 14.75 -1.16 -12.07
N SER A 286 14.14 -2.31 -11.75
CA SER A 286 13.35 -2.49 -10.52
C SER A 286 14.08 -2.06 -9.24
N SER A 287 15.34 -2.46 -9.06
CA SER A 287 16.10 -2.15 -7.84
C SER A 287 16.31 -0.65 -7.61
N ASP A 288 16.26 0.17 -8.66
CA ASP A 288 16.48 1.61 -8.56
C ASP A 288 15.30 2.35 -7.91
N PHE A 289 14.12 1.70 -7.88
CA PHE A 289 12.93 2.19 -7.18
C PHE A 289 12.76 1.58 -5.78
N ASN A 290 13.70 0.76 -5.32
CA ASN A 290 13.66 0.19 -3.98
C ASN A 290 13.73 1.33 -2.95
N HIS A 291 12.86 1.27 -1.95
CA HIS A 291 12.71 2.29 -0.93
C HIS A 291 12.20 3.65 -1.46
N SER A 292 11.62 3.69 -2.67
CA SER A 292 10.90 4.86 -3.18
C SER A 292 9.63 5.10 -2.36
N THR A 293 9.42 6.36 -1.95
CA THR A 293 8.23 6.79 -1.19
C THR A 293 7.01 7.04 -2.07
N TYR A 294 7.19 7.16 -3.39
CA TYR A 294 6.10 7.29 -4.35
C TYR A 294 5.37 5.95 -4.51
N THR A 295 4.03 5.95 -4.54
CA THR A 295 3.27 4.73 -4.84
C THR A 295 3.25 4.40 -6.32
N SER A 296 3.54 5.37 -7.17
CA SER A 296 3.64 5.20 -8.61
C SER A 296 4.81 6.00 -9.15
N ASN A 297 5.74 5.33 -9.82
CA ASN A 297 6.84 5.95 -10.56
C ASN A 297 6.55 5.67 -12.04
N PHE A 298 5.84 6.58 -12.70
CA PHE A 298 5.40 6.43 -14.10
C PHE A 298 6.62 6.43 -15.03
N ASP A 299 6.77 5.41 -15.85
CA ASP A 299 7.94 5.25 -16.71
C ASP A 299 7.66 5.77 -18.13
N ALA A 300 7.97 7.05 -18.34
CA ALA A 300 7.74 7.74 -19.60
C ALA A 300 8.53 7.13 -20.77
N THR A 301 9.60 6.36 -20.49
CA THR A 301 10.41 5.67 -21.49
C THR A 301 9.71 4.44 -22.08
N GLN A 302 8.71 3.92 -21.37
CA GLN A 302 7.98 2.69 -21.74
C GLN A 302 6.62 2.95 -22.37
N THR A 303 6.18 4.22 -22.47
CA THR A 303 4.92 4.56 -23.15
C THR A 303 4.96 4.12 -24.61
N ARG A 304 3.94 3.36 -25.04
CA ARG A 304 3.77 2.94 -26.44
C ARG A 304 2.36 3.29 -26.89
N VAL A 305 2.24 3.77 -28.13
CA VAL A 305 0.94 4.07 -28.73
C VAL A 305 0.89 3.47 -30.13
N GLN A 306 -0.22 2.80 -30.43
CA GLN A 306 -0.54 2.28 -31.75
C GLN A 306 -1.97 2.69 -32.12
N GLY A 307 -2.10 3.83 -32.82
CA GLY A 307 -3.38 4.45 -33.12
C GLY A 307 -4.10 4.86 -31.83
N THR A 308 -5.13 4.10 -31.47
CA THR A 308 -5.94 4.32 -30.26
C THR A 308 -5.59 3.37 -29.11
N LEU A 309 -4.69 2.40 -29.33
CA LEU A 309 -4.21 1.48 -28.29
C LEU A 309 -2.98 2.09 -27.60
N VAL A 310 -3.05 2.23 -26.29
CA VAL A 310 -2.01 2.84 -25.45
C VAL A 310 -1.49 1.83 -24.44
N LYS A 311 -0.18 1.76 -24.26
CA LYS A 311 0.48 1.03 -23.18
C LYS A 311 1.29 2.01 -22.34
N VAL A 312 1.11 1.92 -21.03
CA VAL A 312 1.89 2.66 -20.03
C VAL A 312 2.38 1.72 -18.94
N MET A 313 3.50 2.09 -18.31
CA MET A 313 4.08 1.34 -17.21
C MET A 313 4.36 2.25 -16.01
N ALA A 314 4.27 1.68 -14.82
CA ALA A 314 4.68 2.36 -13.59
C ALA A 314 5.33 1.37 -12.62
N TRP A 315 6.47 1.78 -12.06
CA TRP A 315 7.18 1.06 -11.01
C TRP A 315 6.67 1.47 -9.63
N TYR A 316 6.71 0.55 -8.69
CA TYR A 316 6.33 0.83 -7.31
C TYR A 316 7.07 -0.10 -6.36
N ASP A 317 7.65 0.49 -5.31
CA ASP A 317 8.00 -0.28 -4.13
C ASP A 317 6.69 -0.73 -3.47
N ASN A 318 6.36 -2.02 -3.63
CA ASN A 318 5.10 -2.59 -3.17
C ASN A 318 4.97 -2.65 -1.64
N GLU A 319 5.99 -2.22 -0.91
CA GLU A 319 5.99 -2.18 0.56
C GLU A 319 6.16 -0.78 1.08
N TRP A 320 7.16 -0.04 0.59
CA TRP A 320 7.58 1.23 1.16
C TRP A 320 6.62 2.36 0.82
N GLY A 321 6.30 2.54 -0.46
CA GLY A 321 5.30 3.51 -0.90
C GLY A 321 3.95 3.25 -0.23
N PHE A 322 3.53 1.98 -0.17
CA PHE A 322 2.28 1.57 0.49
C PHE A 322 2.26 1.86 2.00
N SER A 323 3.38 1.61 2.69
CA SER A 323 3.52 1.89 4.13
C SER A 323 3.50 3.39 4.43
N ASN A 324 4.05 4.22 3.55
CA ASN A 324 3.91 5.68 3.65
C ASN A 324 2.44 6.11 3.50
N ARG A 325 1.68 5.49 2.59
CA ARG A 325 0.24 5.78 2.42
C ARG A 325 -0.62 5.39 3.61
N MET A 326 -0.23 4.38 4.39
CA MET A 326 -0.90 4.09 5.66
C MET A 326 -0.85 5.30 6.60
N LEU A 327 0.30 5.97 6.68
CA LEU A 327 0.48 7.18 7.51
C LEU A 327 -0.32 8.35 6.96
N ASP A 328 -0.27 8.57 5.64
CA ASP A 328 -0.97 9.67 4.98
C ASP A 328 -2.50 9.55 5.13
N ASN A 329 -3.03 8.35 4.93
CA ASN A 329 -4.45 8.08 5.13
C ASN A 329 -4.88 8.17 6.59
N ALA A 330 -4.00 7.88 7.56
CA ALA A 330 -4.30 8.11 8.98
C ALA A 330 -4.49 9.60 9.28
N ILE A 331 -3.59 10.44 8.76
CA ILE A 331 -3.66 11.90 8.91
C ILE A 331 -4.92 12.43 8.21
N ALA A 332 -5.18 12.00 6.97
CA ALA A 332 -6.36 12.41 6.21
C ALA A 332 -7.66 12.03 6.92
N LEU A 333 -7.77 10.79 7.40
CA LEU A 333 -8.96 10.27 8.06
C LEU A 333 -9.26 10.98 9.38
N MET A 334 -8.22 11.34 10.13
CA MET A 334 -8.38 12.07 11.40
C MET A 334 -8.64 13.56 11.22
N ASN A 335 -8.29 14.13 10.06
CA ASN A 335 -8.58 15.52 9.69
C ASN A 335 -9.88 15.68 8.88
N ALA A 336 -10.52 14.58 8.48
CA ALA A 336 -11.78 14.57 7.78
C ALA A 336 -12.88 15.29 8.60
N LYS A 337 -13.71 16.07 7.90
CA LYS A 337 -14.82 16.83 8.49
C LYS A 337 -16.09 16.00 8.56
#